data_AF-A0A4Z2BJI6-F1
#
_entry.id   AF-A0A4Z2BJI6-F1
#
_cell.length_a   1.000
_cell.length_b   1.000
_cell.length_c   1.000
_cell.angle_alpha   90.00
_cell.angle_beta   90.00
_cell.angle_gamma   90.00
#
_symmetry.space_group_name_H-M   'P 1'
#
loop_
_entity.id
_entity.type
_entity.pdbx_description
1 polymer ?
#
loop_
_entity_poly.entity_id
_entity_poly.type
_entity_poly.pdbx_seq_one_letter_code
_entity_poly.pdbx_strand_id
1 'polypeptide(L)'
;MEQHEDLTDLGFHLADLPVEPHLGKMVLCAVVLKCLDPILTIACTLAYRDPFILPAEGSKKKAALHCRKHFASSSFSDHMALLRAFQAWQKARSDGWERAFCEKYFLSQATMNMILGMRTQLLGQLRAIGFVRAHGGSDIRDVNQNSENWAVVKAALVAGMYPNLAHVDQETALLSSSRKKKLHFHPTSVLNQSQLKEGNPAKTPQKYPTEWLVYDEMS
;
A
#
# COMPACT_ATOMS: atom_id res chain seq x y z
N MET A 1 -17.52 -16.07 5.37
CA MET A 1 -18.73 -16.85 5.67
C MET A 1 -18.30 -18.24 6.03
N GLU A 2 -18.96 -18.87 7.00
CA GLU A 2 -18.75 -20.27 7.32
C GLU A 2 -19.34 -21.19 6.23
N GLN A 3 -19.18 -22.50 6.36
CA GLN A 3 -19.68 -23.49 5.40
C GLN A 3 -21.22 -23.44 5.22
N HIS A 4 -21.93 -22.76 6.12
CA HIS A 4 -23.38 -22.56 6.09
C HIS A 4 -23.78 -21.11 5.73
N GLU A 5 -22.88 -20.34 5.10
CA GLU A 5 -23.07 -18.93 4.72
C GLU A 5 -23.27 -17.94 5.90
N ASP A 6 -23.22 -18.42 7.14
CA ASP A 6 -23.27 -17.57 8.34
C ASP A 6 -22.07 -16.62 8.43
N LEU A 7 -22.34 -15.45 9.02
CA LEU A 7 -21.34 -14.43 9.23
C LEU A 7 -20.44 -14.84 10.42
N THR A 8 -19.16 -15.06 10.13
CA THR A 8 -18.13 -15.27 11.18
C THR A 8 -18.01 -14.03 12.07
N ASP A 9 -17.49 -14.16 13.30
CA ASP A 9 -17.20 -13.02 14.19
C ASP A 9 -16.35 -11.92 13.50
N LEU A 10 -15.35 -12.32 12.74
CA LEU A 10 -14.57 -11.39 11.92
C LEU A 10 -15.45 -10.69 10.87
N GLY A 11 -16.35 -11.44 10.23
CA GLY A 11 -17.29 -10.94 9.23
C GLY A 11 -18.26 -9.90 9.79
N PHE A 12 -18.70 -10.05 11.04
CA PHE A 12 -19.50 -9.02 11.72
C PHE A 12 -18.75 -7.70 11.82
N HIS A 13 -17.50 -7.73 12.30
CA HIS A 13 -16.69 -6.52 12.40
C HIS A 13 -16.33 -5.93 11.04
N LEU A 14 -16.15 -6.75 10.00
CA LEU A 14 -15.89 -6.26 8.65
C LEU A 14 -17.10 -5.53 8.05
N ALA A 15 -18.33 -5.93 8.39
CA ALA A 15 -19.55 -5.29 7.91
C ALA A 15 -19.70 -3.84 8.43
N ASP A 16 -19.09 -3.51 9.57
CA ASP A 16 -19.10 -2.17 10.15
C ASP A 16 -18.06 -1.21 9.52
N LEU A 17 -17.11 -1.72 8.74
CA LEU A 17 -16.03 -0.91 8.16
C LEU A 17 -16.41 -0.36 6.77
N PRO A 18 -16.18 0.94 6.49
CA PRO A 18 -16.53 1.59 5.23
C PRO A 18 -15.50 1.32 4.11
N VAL A 19 -15.03 0.08 3.99
CA VAL A 19 -14.05 -0.37 2.99
C VAL A 19 -14.39 -1.79 2.54
N GLU A 20 -13.80 -2.24 1.44
CA GLU A 20 -13.96 -3.62 1.01
C GLU A 20 -13.49 -4.61 2.09
N PRO A 21 -14.14 -5.79 2.23
CA PRO A 21 -13.84 -6.73 3.32
C PRO A 21 -12.37 -7.14 3.44
N HIS A 22 -11.64 -7.25 2.31
CA HIS A 22 -10.23 -7.60 2.32
C HIS A 22 -9.34 -6.49 2.90
N LEU A 23 -9.66 -5.23 2.61
CA LEU A 23 -9.01 -4.06 3.22
C LEU A 23 -9.40 -3.91 4.69
N GLY A 24 -10.66 -4.17 5.04
CA GLY A 24 -11.10 -4.22 6.44
C GLY A 24 -10.32 -5.27 7.23
N LYS A 25 -10.13 -6.47 6.65
CA LYS A 25 -9.35 -7.55 7.27
C LYS A 25 -7.90 -7.16 7.45
N MET A 26 -7.29 -6.52 6.45
CA MET A 26 -5.94 -5.96 6.54
C MET A 26 -5.80 -5.01 7.73
N VAL A 27 -6.77 -4.12 7.91
CA VAL A 27 -6.79 -3.10 8.98
C VAL A 27 -6.99 -3.75 10.35
N LEU A 28 -7.93 -4.68 10.49
CA LEU A 28 -8.15 -5.41 11.75
C LEU A 28 -6.92 -6.24 12.15
N CYS A 29 -6.27 -6.92 11.20
CA CYS A 29 -5.00 -7.59 11.44
C CYS A 29 -3.90 -6.63 11.89
N ALA A 30 -3.86 -5.40 11.34
CA ALA A 30 -2.88 -4.39 11.73
C ALA A 30 -3.08 -3.88 13.17
N VAL A 31 -4.31 -3.86 13.68
CA VAL A 31 -4.59 -3.56 15.10
C VAL A 31 -3.94 -4.64 15.98
N VAL A 32 -4.16 -5.92 15.65
CA VAL A 32 -3.59 -7.06 16.41
C VAL A 32 -2.06 -7.08 16.33
N LEU A 33 -1.51 -6.81 15.15
CA LEU A 33 -0.07 -6.74 14.90
C LEU A 33 0.58 -5.44 15.40
N LYS A 34 -0.22 -4.49 15.88
CA LYS A 34 0.19 -3.17 16.37
C LYS A 34 0.96 -2.33 15.35
N CYS A 35 0.54 -2.37 14.08
CA CYS A 35 1.11 -1.61 12.97
C CYS A 35 0.05 -0.79 12.22
N LEU A 36 -0.90 -0.22 12.96
CA LEU A 36 -2.13 0.33 12.39
C LEU A 36 -1.91 1.54 11.46
N ASP A 37 -1.09 2.51 11.84
CA ASP A 37 -0.90 3.78 11.12
C ASP A 37 -0.48 3.61 9.64
N PRO A 38 0.56 2.82 9.31
CA PRO A 38 0.95 2.60 7.92
C PRO A 38 -0.14 1.85 7.14
N ILE A 39 -0.81 0.88 7.78
CA ILE A 39 -1.87 0.10 7.13
C ILE A 39 -3.11 0.95 6.88
N LEU A 40 -3.48 1.85 7.77
CA LEU A 40 -4.57 2.81 7.51
C LEU A 40 -4.28 3.65 6.26
N THR A 41 -3.02 4.10 6.08
CA THR A 41 -2.64 4.88 4.89
C THR A 41 -2.79 4.04 3.64
N ILE A 42 -2.25 2.82 3.65
CA ILE A 42 -2.26 1.93 2.51
C ILE A 42 -3.69 1.52 2.17
N ALA A 43 -4.49 1.08 3.15
CA ALA A 43 -5.88 0.68 2.97
C ALA A 43 -6.73 1.79 2.36
N CYS A 44 -6.66 3.02 2.90
CA CYS A 44 -7.43 4.15 2.36
C CYS A 44 -6.96 4.57 0.96
N THR A 45 -5.69 4.34 0.63
CA THR A 45 -5.17 4.63 -0.71
C THR A 45 -5.69 3.63 -1.73
N LEU A 46 -5.65 2.32 -1.39
CA LEU A 46 -6.18 1.25 -2.23
C LEU A 46 -7.71 1.35 -2.39
N ALA A 47 -8.44 1.68 -1.33
CA ALA A 47 -9.90 1.85 -1.36
C ALA A 47 -10.39 3.03 -2.21
N TYR A 48 -9.52 3.98 -2.57
CA TYR A 48 -9.89 5.18 -3.31
C TYR A 48 -9.25 5.22 -4.70
N ARG A 49 -7.96 5.55 -4.77
CA ARG A 49 -7.14 5.53 -5.99
C ARG A 49 -5.70 5.94 -5.69
N ASP A 50 -4.81 5.57 -6.61
CA ASP A 50 -3.40 5.98 -6.64
C ASP A 50 -3.25 7.53 -6.70
N PRO A 51 -2.49 8.16 -5.78
CA PRO A 51 -2.25 9.60 -5.78
C PRO A 51 -1.20 10.04 -6.82
N PHE A 52 -0.38 9.13 -7.36
CA PHE A 52 0.61 9.46 -8.38
C PHE A 52 -0.08 9.76 -9.72
N ILE A 53 0.23 10.93 -10.27
CA ILE A 53 -0.21 11.38 -11.58
C ILE A 53 0.86 10.97 -12.59
N LEU A 54 0.43 10.38 -13.71
CA LEU A 54 1.30 10.05 -14.83
C LEU A 54 1.03 11.01 -16.00
N PRO A 55 1.90 12.01 -16.23
CA PRO A 55 1.73 12.94 -17.34
C PRO A 55 1.81 12.23 -18.71
N ALA A 56 1.08 12.75 -19.70
CA ALA A 56 1.15 12.26 -21.08
C ALA A 56 2.49 12.60 -21.76
N GLU A 57 3.09 13.73 -21.40
CA GLU A 57 4.38 14.18 -21.93
C GLU A 57 5.52 13.23 -21.50
N GLY A 58 6.27 12.69 -22.45
CA GLY A 58 7.23 11.60 -22.20
C GLY A 58 8.34 11.94 -21.19
N SER A 59 8.87 13.17 -21.21
CA SER A 59 9.89 13.66 -20.26
C SER A 59 9.34 13.68 -18.83
N LYS A 60 8.15 14.26 -18.63
CA LYS A 60 7.46 14.34 -17.34
C LYS A 60 6.97 12.97 -16.86
N LYS A 61 6.55 12.09 -17.78
CA LYS A 61 6.23 10.69 -17.49
C LYS A 61 7.40 9.96 -16.84
N LYS A 62 8.60 10.07 -17.43
CA LYS A 62 9.83 9.49 -16.88
C LYS A 62 10.16 10.07 -15.50
N ALA A 63 10.02 11.38 -15.34
CA ALA A 63 10.23 12.05 -14.05
C ALA A 63 9.24 11.56 -12.97
N ALA A 64 7.96 11.42 -13.29
CA ALA A 64 6.94 10.91 -12.37
C ALA A 64 7.23 9.47 -11.91
N LEU A 65 7.62 8.59 -12.84
CA LEU A 65 8.03 7.22 -12.50
C LEU A 65 9.27 7.21 -11.59
N HIS A 66 10.23 8.11 -11.83
CA HIS A 66 11.40 8.26 -10.96
C HIS A 66 11.02 8.75 -9.56
N CYS A 67 10.09 9.71 -9.44
CA CYS A 67 9.56 10.17 -8.15
C CYS A 67 8.89 9.03 -7.38
N ARG A 68 8.06 8.20 -8.02
CA ARG A 68 7.45 7.02 -7.39
C ARG A 68 8.52 6.03 -6.89
N LYS A 69 9.53 5.75 -7.72
CA LYS A 69 10.65 4.87 -7.35
C LYS A 69 11.49 5.45 -6.20
N HIS A 70 11.66 6.76 -6.15
CA HIS A 70 12.35 7.43 -5.05
C HIS A 70 11.68 7.14 -3.71
N PHE A 71 10.34 7.20 -3.62
CA PHE A 71 9.61 6.84 -2.40
C PHE A 71 9.73 5.36 -2.05
N ALA A 72 9.68 4.45 -3.04
CA ALA A 72 9.94 3.04 -2.79
C ALA A 72 11.35 2.78 -2.27
N SER A 73 12.36 3.51 -2.78
CA SER A 73 13.77 3.25 -2.50
C SER A 73 14.10 1.75 -2.71
N SER A 74 14.81 1.12 -1.77
CA SER A 74 15.15 -0.31 -1.79
C SER A 74 14.08 -1.23 -1.18
N SER A 75 12.84 -0.77 -0.96
CA SER A 75 11.81 -1.57 -0.29
C SER A 75 11.15 -2.65 -1.16
N PHE A 76 11.28 -2.53 -2.48
CA PHE A 76 10.60 -3.38 -3.47
C PHE A 76 9.08 -3.44 -3.24
N SER A 77 8.45 -2.29 -2.96
CA SER A 77 7.01 -2.24 -2.66
C SER A 77 6.36 -0.95 -3.15
N ASP A 78 5.32 -1.09 -3.97
CA ASP A 78 4.43 0.01 -4.33
C ASP A 78 3.68 0.54 -3.10
N HIS A 79 3.22 -0.34 -2.20
CA HIS A 79 2.59 0.06 -0.93
C HIS A 79 3.50 0.94 -0.07
N MET A 80 4.81 0.65 -0.02
CA MET A 80 5.78 1.52 0.66
C MET A 80 5.92 2.89 -0.03
N ALA A 81 5.90 2.92 -1.38
CA ALA A 81 5.94 4.18 -2.11
C ALA A 81 4.73 5.07 -1.78
N LEU A 82 3.53 4.49 -1.75
CA LEU A 82 2.30 5.17 -1.37
C LEU A 82 2.38 5.71 0.07
N LEU A 83 2.79 4.86 1.02
CA LEU A 83 2.94 5.23 2.43
C LEU A 83 3.89 6.42 2.61
N ARG A 84 5.10 6.34 2.05
CA ARG A 84 6.11 7.39 2.21
C ARG A 84 5.74 8.68 1.48
N ALA A 85 5.11 8.59 0.31
CA ALA A 85 4.61 9.76 -0.39
C ALA A 85 3.55 10.49 0.44
N PHE A 86 2.64 9.76 1.08
CA PHE A 86 1.63 10.32 1.96
C PHE A 86 2.24 10.95 3.23
N GLN A 87 3.15 10.26 3.91
CA GLN A 87 3.83 10.79 5.11
C GLN A 87 4.64 12.07 4.80
N ALA A 88 5.37 12.08 3.69
CA ALA A 88 6.12 13.25 3.25
C ALA A 88 5.19 14.40 2.85
N TRP A 89 4.06 14.10 2.21
CA TRP A 89 3.02 15.09 1.90
C TRP A 89 2.38 15.67 3.17
N GLN A 90 2.09 14.85 4.19
CA GLN A 90 1.55 15.33 5.47
C GLN A 90 2.50 16.33 6.14
N LYS A 91 3.81 16.06 6.10
CA LYS A 91 4.82 17.02 6.58
C LYS A 91 4.84 18.30 5.74
N ALA A 92 4.81 18.19 4.41
CA ALA A 92 4.74 19.38 3.56
C ALA A 92 3.48 20.22 3.83
N ARG A 93 2.37 19.57 4.16
CA ARG A 93 1.11 20.21 4.56
C ARG A 93 1.19 20.89 5.91
N SER A 94 1.83 20.29 6.92
CA SER A 94 2.03 20.97 8.22
C SER A 94 2.91 22.20 8.08
N ASP A 95 3.84 22.17 7.13
CA ASP A 95 4.78 23.25 6.85
C ASP A 95 4.22 24.29 5.85
N GLY A 96 3.01 24.09 5.30
CA GLY A 96 2.31 25.03 4.42
C GLY A 96 2.78 25.07 2.96
N TRP A 97 3.46 24.02 2.47
CA TRP A 97 3.96 23.94 1.08
C TRP A 97 3.48 22.69 0.33
N GLU A 98 2.34 22.11 0.70
CA GLU A 98 1.81 20.87 0.13
C GLU A 98 1.53 20.97 -1.38
N ARG A 99 1.17 22.16 -1.88
CA ARG A 99 0.92 22.37 -3.31
C ARG A 99 2.22 22.19 -4.12
N ALA A 100 3.28 22.87 -3.69
CA ALA A 100 4.60 22.73 -4.30
C ALA A 100 5.15 21.30 -4.16
N PHE A 101 4.86 20.62 -3.05
CA PHE A 101 5.19 19.20 -2.87
C PHE A 101 4.48 18.33 -3.92
N CYS A 102 3.17 18.51 -4.11
CA CYS A 102 2.39 17.74 -5.07
C CYS A 102 2.86 17.96 -6.50
N GLU A 103 3.17 19.19 -6.89
CA GLU A 103 3.73 19.53 -8.20
C GLU A 103 5.10 18.87 -8.40
N LYS A 104 6.00 18.95 -7.42
CA LYS A 104 7.36 18.38 -7.47
C LYS A 104 7.36 16.85 -7.62
N TYR A 105 6.44 16.16 -6.95
CA TYR A 105 6.42 14.70 -6.88
C TYR A 105 5.33 14.05 -7.74
N PHE A 106 4.66 14.83 -8.59
CA PHE A 106 3.58 14.37 -9.46
C PHE A 106 2.46 13.68 -8.67
N LEU A 107 1.95 14.35 -7.64
CA LEU A 107 0.88 13.83 -6.78
C LEU A 107 -0.38 14.68 -6.95
N SER A 108 -1.55 14.03 -6.83
CA SER A 108 -2.83 14.75 -6.79
C SER A 108 -3.14 15.24 -5.38
N GLN A 109 -3.13 16.56 -5.19
CA GLN A 109 -3.49 17.18 -3.90
C GLN A 109 -4.92 16.80 -3.48
N ALA A 110 -5.87 16.74 -4.42
CA ALA A 110 -7.24 16.32 -4.15
C ALA A 110 -7.30 14.86 -3.66
N THR A 111 -6.53 13.96 -4.30
CA THR A 111 -6.46 12.56 -3.86
C THR A 111 -5.85 12.43 -2.47
N MET A 112 -4.76 13.14 -2.18
CA MET A 112 -4.13 13.12 -0.85
C MET A 112 -5.08 13.60 0.25
N ASN A 113 -5.83 14.68 0.02
CA ASN A 113 -6.84 15.17 0.96
C ASN A 113 -7.96 14.15 1.18
N MET A 114 -8.41 13.48 0.12
CA MET A 114 -9.44 12.43 0.23
C MET A 114 -8.93 11.25 1.07
N ILE A 115 -7.71 10.78 0.83
CA ILE A 115 -7.08 9.71 1.61
C ILE A 115 -6.97 10.11 3.09
N LEU A 116 -6.60 11.36 3.40
CA LEU A 116 -6.54 11.87 4.77
C LEU A 116 -7.93 11.87 5.44
N GLY A 117 -8.97 12.27 4.71
CA GLY A 117 -10.36 12.21 5.18
C GLY A 117 -10.80 10.77 5.48
N MET A 118 -10.55 9.84 4.55
CA MET A 118 -10.85 8.42 4.71
C MET A 118 -10.11 7.80 5.89
N ARG A 119 -8.84 8.15 6.10
CA ARG A 119 -8.07 7.72 7.28
C ARG A 119 -8.75 8.15 8.58
N THR A 120 -9.21 9.41 8.61
CA THR A 120 -9.91 9.97 9.78
C THR A 120 -11.22 9.22 10.04
N GLN A 121 -12.01 8.98 9.00
CA GLN A 121 -13.27 8.24 9.11
C GLN A 121 -13.03 6.79 9.56
N LEU A 122 -12.11 6.07 8.93
CA LEU A 122 -11.83 4.67 9.23
C LEU A 122 -11.28 4.49 10.65
N LEU A 123 -10.37 5.37 11.10
CA LEU A 123 -9.92 5.39 12.49
C LEU A 123 -11.05 5.72 13.47
N GLY A 124 -11.94 6.64 13.09
CA GLY A 124 -13.15 6.94 13.85
C GLY A 124 -14.04 5.71 14.03
N GLN A 125 -14.24 4.93 12.96
CA GLN A 125 -15.00 3.68 13.02
C GLN A 125 -14.31 2.65 13.91
N LEU A 126 -13.01 2.43 13.76
CA LEU A 126 -12.25 1.51 14.64
C LEU A 126 -12.39 1.87 16.13
N ARG A 127 -12.51 3.16 16.46
CA ARG A 127 -12.81 3.61 17.83
C ARG A 127 -14.24 3.29 18.24
N ALA A 128 -15.21 3.53 17.36
CA ALA A 128 -16.61 3.26 17.62
C ALA A 128 -16.88 1.77 17.88
N ILE A 129 -16.26 0.88 17.11
CA ILE A 129 -16.37 -0.59 17.30
C ILE A 129 -15.39 -1.16 18.33
N GLY A 130 -14.66 -0.31 19.06
CA GLY A 130 -13.86 -0.71 20.23
C GLY A 130 -12.46 -1.29 19.95
N PHE A 131 -12.02 -1.33 18.68
CA PHE A 131 -10.68 -1.82 18.32
C PHE A 131 -9.55 -0.83 18.64
N VAL A 132 -9.86 0.45 18.76
CA VAL A 132 -8.92 1.49 19.22
C VAL A 132 -9.54 2.27 20.36
N ARG A 133 -8.90 2.26 21.54
CA ARG A 133 -9.41 2.92 22.73
C ARG A 133 -8.80 4.30 22.91
N ALA A 134 -9.47 5.16 23.68
CA ALA A 134 -8.94 6.49 24.00
C ALA A 134 -7.74 6.41 24.95
N HIS A 135 -7.76 5.45 25.89
CA HIS A 135 -6.74 5.28 26.93
C HIS A 135 -6.62 3.80 27.31
N GLY A 136 -5.46 3.41 27.85
CA GLY A 136 -5.20 2.06 28.36
C GLY A 136 -4.71 1.09 27.29
N GLY A 137 -4.97 -0.21 27.48
CA GLY A 137 -4.65 -1.23 26.47
C GLY A 137 -5.39 -0.94 25.16
N SER A 138 -4.72 -1.11 24.03
CA SER A 138 -5.23 -0.79 22.69
C SER A 138 -5.51 0.71 22.45
N ASP A 139 -4.86 1.62 23.19
CA ASP A 139 -4.82 3.03 22.79
C ASP A 139 -4.07 3.24 21.46
N ILE A 140 -4.13 4.45 20.90
CA ILE A 140 -3.49 4.75 19.62
C ILE A 140 -1.98 4.49 19.62
N ARG A 141 -1.30 4.57 20.77
CA ARG A 141 0.14 4.29 20.87
C ARG A 141 0.38 2.79 20.93
N ASP A 142 -0.44 2.06 21.68
CA ASP A 142 -0.37 0.61 21.80
C ASP A 142 -0.55 -0.08 20.44
N VAL A 143 -1.56 0.31 19.66
CA VAL A 143 -1.83 -0.28 18.32
C VAL A 143 -0.82 0.15 17.23
N ASN A 144 0.24 0.89 17.61
CA ASN A 144 1.28 1.38 16.70
C ASN A 144 2.71 1.04 17.16
N GLN A 145 2.89 0.16 18.14
CA GLN A 145 4.21 -0.25 18.65
C GLN A 145 5.15 -0.81 17.57
N ASN A 146 4.59 -1.41 16.50
CA ASN A 146 5.33 -2.06 15.42
C ASN A 146 5.21 -1.32 14.07
N SER A 147 4.72 -0.07 14.04
CA SER A 147 4.47 0.66 12.79
C SER A 147 5.73 0.94 11.96
N GLU A 148 6.90 1.01 12.61
CA GLU A 148 8.19 1.14 11.91
C GLU A 148 8.78 -0.21 11.45
N ASN A 149 8.20 -1.33 11.89
CA ASN A 149 8.66 -2.66 11.49
C ASN A 149 7.98 -3.11 10.19
N TRP A 150 8.65 -2.88 9.06
CA TRP A 150 8.12 -3.20 7.74
C TRP A 150 7.79 -4.69 7.53
N ALA A 151 8.45 -5.62 8.24
CA ALA A 151 8.09 -7.03 8.16
C ALA A 151 6.70 -7.30 8.77
N VAL A 152 6.37 -6.62 9.88
CA VAL A 152 5.05 -6.70 10.52
C VAL A 152 3.98 -6.02 9.66
N VAL A 153 4.30 -4.88 9.05
CA VAL A 153 3.40 -4.22 8.09
C VAL A 153 3.13 -5.13 6.88
N LYS A 154 4.17 -5.79 6.34
CA LYS A 154 4.00 -6.80 5.27
C LYS A 154 3.12 -7.97 5.69
N ALA A 155 3.18 -8.42 6.94
CA ALA A 155 2.30 -9.48 7.43
C ALA A 155 0.82 -9.05 7.41
N ALA A 156 0.52 -7.81 7.82
CA ALA A 156 -0.83 -7.25 7.70
C ALA A 156 -1.27 -7.13 6.23
N LEU A 157 -0.38 -6.64 5.34
CA LEU A 157 -0.65 -6.59 3.89
C LEU A 157 -1.02 -7.97 3.33
N VAL A 158 -0.27 -9.01 3.68
CA VAL A 158 -0.56 -10.39 3.24
C VAL A 158 -1.95 -10.84 3.72
N ALA A 159 -2.36 -10.49 4.94
CA ALA A 159 -3.66 -10.87 5.47
C ALA A 159 -4.84 -10.28 4.67
N GLY A 160 -4.67 -9.06 4.15
CA GLY A 160 -5.62 -8.41 3.26
C GLY A 160 -5.55 -8.92 1.82
N MET A 161 -4.34 -9.04 1.27
CA MET A 161 -4.15 -9.36 -0.13
C MET A 161 -4.36 -10.84 -0.46
N TYR A 162 -4.23 -11.75 0.52
CA TYR A 162 -4.47 -13.18 0.27
C TYR A 162 -5.90 -13.42 -0.27
N PRO A 163 -6.07 -14.19 -1.37
CA PRO A 163 -5.11 -15.12 -1.98
C PRO A 163 -4.33 -14.57 -3.19
N ASN A 164 -4.26 -13.26 -3.39
CA ASN A 164 -3.54 -12.61 -4.48
C ASN A 164 -2.02 -12.66 -4.27
N LEU A 165 -1.44 -13.83 -4.55
CA LEU A 165 -0.01 -14.11 -4.46
C LEU A 165 0.60 -14.31 -5.84
N ALA A 166 1.82 -13.81 -6.03
CA ALA A 166 2.63 -14.06 -7.20
C ALA A 166 3.98 -14.65 -6.79
N HIS A 167 4.45 -15.62 -7.59
CA HIS A 167 5.76 -16.25 -7.44
C HIS A 167 6.70 -15.76 -8.55
N VAL A 168 7.90 -15.35 -8.16
CA VAL A 168 9.00 -14.98 -9.04
C VAL A 168 10.01 -16.10 -9.02
N ASP A 169 10.19 -16.74 -10.17
CA ASP A 169 11.30 -17.64 -10.40
C ASP A 169 12.60 -16.81 -10.50
N GLN A 170 13.57 -17.06 -9.60
CA GLN A 170 14.81 -16.28 -9.55
C GLN A 170 15.78 -16.60 -10.69
N GLU A 171 15.67 -17.77 -11.31
CA GLU A 171 16.53 -18.20 -12.42
C GLU A 171 16.00 -17.65 -13.75
N THR A 172 14.69 -17.79 -13.97
CA THR A 172 14.06 -17.40 -15.24
C THR A 172 13.47 -15.98 -15.23
N ALA A 173 13.37 -15.35 -14.05
CA ALA A 173 12.68 -14.08 -13.82
C ALA A 173 11.20 -14.09 -14.28
N LEU A 174 10.60 -15.28 -14.39
CA LEU A 174 9.20 -15.44 -14.75
C LEU A 174 8.31 -15.21 -13.52
N LEU A 175 7.30 -14.36 -13.70
CA LEU A 175 6.26 -14.09 -12.70
C LEU A 175 5.03 -14.95 -13.00
N SER A 176 4.52 -15.64 -12.00
CA SER A 176 3.33 -16.49 -12.09
C SER A 176 2.43 -16.35 -10.87
N SER A 177 1.16 -16.74 -10.99
CA SER A 177 0.14 -16.70 -9.93
C SER A 177 -0.70 -17.97 -10.04
N SER A 178 -1.46 -18.30 -8.98
CA SER A 178 -2.48 -19.36 -9.04
C SER A 178 -3.49 -19.16 -10.18
N ARG A 179 -3.72 -17.90 -10.61
CA ARG A 179 -4.68 -17.55 -11.67
C ARG A 179 -4.08 -17.53 -13.08
N LYS A 180 -2.79 -17.20 -13.23
CA LYS A 180 -2.11 -17.04 -14.54
C LYS A 180 -0.68 -17.54 -14.46
N LYS A 181 -0.27 -18.36 -15.44
CA LYS A 181 1.09 -18.93 -15.52
C LYS A 181 2.17 -17.92 -15.89
N LYS A 182 1.82 -16.81 -16.54
CA LYS A 182 2.76 -15.76 -16.93
C LYS A 182 2.15 -14.39 -16.68
N LEU A 183 2.89 -13.56 -15.95
CA LEU A 183 2.51 -12.22 -15.55
C LEU A 183 3.63 -11.23 -15.89
N HIS A 184 3.27 -9.96 -15.95
CA HIS A 184 4.20 -8.84 -16.07
C HIS A 184 3.83 -7.77 -15.06
N PHE A 185 4.83 -7.07 -14.52
CA PHE A 185 4.57 -5.88 -13.70
C PHE A 185 3.94 -4.79 -14.55
N HIS A 186 2.92 -4.14 -14.01
CA HIS A 186 2.31 -2.98 -14.65
C HIS A 186 3.36 -1.88 -14.89
N PRO A 187 3.30 -1.11 -16.00
CA PRO A 187 4.31 -0.11 -16.32
C PRO A 187 4.62 0.93 -15.24
N THR A 188 3.64 1.21 -14.36
CA THR A 188 3.76 2.16 -13.25
C THR A 188 4.27 1.56 -11.95
N SER A 189 4.33 0.22 -11.83
CA SER A 189 4.85 -0.42 -10.62
C SER A 189 6.33 -0.12 -10.45
N VAL A 190 6.75 0.10 -9.21
CA VAL A 190 8.18 0.31 -8.88
C VAL A 190 9.04 -0.94 -9.13
N LEU A 191 8.41 -2.10 -9.33
CA LEU A 191 9.06 -3.37 -9.66
C LEU A 191 9.28 -3.56 -11.16
N ASN A 192 8.65 -2.73 -12.01
CA ASN A 192 8.86 -2.80 -13.45
C ASN A 192 10.20 -2.20 -13.87
N GLN A 193 11.03 -2.99 -14.54
CA GLN A 193 12.39 -2.63 -14.94
C GLN A 193 12.50 -2.15 -16.39
N SER A 194 11.45 -2.25 -17.21
CA SER A 194 11.53 -1.94 -18.65
C SER A 194 11.89 -0.48 -18.94
N GLN A 195 11.49 0.45 -18.06
CA GLN A 195 11.71 1.89 -18.19
C GLN A 195 13.15 2.33 -17.82
N LEU A 196 14.00 1.44 -17.29
CA LEU A 196 15.37 1.74 -16.82
C LEU A 196 16.47 1.21 -17.74
N LYS A 197 16.11 0.49 -18.81
CA LYS A 197 17.07 -0.15 -19.72
C LYS A 197 17.64 0.79 -20.79
N GLU A 198 17.12 2.01 -20.95
CA GLU A 198 17.57 2.97 -21.98
C GLU A 198 18.93 3.65 -21.69
N GLY A 199 19.88 2.98 -21.03
CA GLY A 199 21.19 3.60 -20.80
C GLY A 199 22.33 2.72 -20.27
N ASN A 200 22.10 1.44 -19.95
CA ASN A 200 23.22 0.54 -19.64
C ASN A 200 22.84 -0.94 -19.79
N PRO A 201 23.30 -1.65 -20.84
CA PRO A 201 22.98 -3.05 -21.09
C PRO A 201 23.62 -4.03 -20.08
N ALA A 202 24.49 -3.56 -19.17
CA ALA A 202 25.27 -4.39 -18.24
C ALA A 202 24.66 -4.59 -16.84
N LYS A 203 23.40 -4.21 -16.60
CA LYS A 203 22.77 -4.45 -15.28
C LYS A 203 22.37 -5.91 -15.15
N THR A 204 23.04 -6.63 -14.25
CA THR A 204 22.63 -7.93 -13.71
C THR A 204 21.14 -7.93 -13.38
N PRO A 205 20.40 -9.02 -13.64
CA PRO A 205 18.99 -9.11 -13.26
C PRO A 205 18.84 -8.74 -11.78
N GLN A 206 17.93 -7.81 -11.49
CA GLN A 206 17.71 -7.36 -10.11
C GLN A 206 17.16 -8.54 -9.31
N LYS A 207 17.97 -9.06 -8.40
CA LYS A 207 17.56 -10.12 -7.49
C LYS A 207 16.55 -9.56 -6.50
N TYR A 208 15.33 -10.10 -6.50
CA TYR A 208 14.32 -9.75 -5.52
C TYR A 208 14.71 -10.34 -4.15
N PRO A 209 14.38 -9.67 -3.05
CA PRO A 209 14.71 -10.16 -1.71
C PRO A 209 13.95 -11.45 -1.36
N THR A 210 12.83 -11.72 -2.04
CA THR A 210 11.95 -12.87 -1.83
C THR A 210 11.38 -13.34 -3.16
N GLU A 211 10.99 -14.61 -3.22
CA GLU A 211 10.31 -15.21 -4.39
C GLU A 211 8.82 -14.88 -4.42
N TRP A 212 8.26 -14.45 -3.29
CA TRP A 212 6.84 -14.20 -3.14
C TRP A 212 6.52 -12.71 -3.13
N LEU A 213 5.45 -12.36 -3.83
CA LEU A 213 4.87 -11.03 -3.91
C LEU A 213 3.37 -11.10 -3.62
N VAL A 214 2.84 -10.01 -3.06
CA VAL A 214 1.38 -9.80 -2.95
C VAL A 214 0.97 -8.68 -3.89
N TYR A 215 -0.24 -8.76 -4.45
CA TYR A 215 -0.79 -7.73 -5.32
C TYR A 215 -2.26 -7.47 -4.99
N ASP A 216 -2.72 -6.26 -5.27
CA ASP A 216 -4.11 -5.84 -5.07
C ASP A 216 -4.94 -6.15 -6.32
N GLU A 217 -4.52 -5.61 -7.47
CA GLU A 217 -5.22 -5.76 -8.74
C GLU A 217 -4.38 -6.51 -9.80
N MET A 218 -5.07 -7.20 -10.71
CA MET A 218 -4.49 -7.81 -11.90
C MET A 218 -5.41 -7.53 -13.10
N SER A 219 -4.88 -6.83 -14.11
CA SER A 219 -5.55 -6.58 -15.39
C SER A 219 -5.15 -7.55 -16.51
#